data_AF-A0A3C0SN26-F1
#
_entry.id   AF-A0A3C0SN26-F1
#
_cell.length_a   1.000
_cell.length_b   1.000
_cell.length_c   1.000
_cell.angle_alpha   90.00
_cell.angle_beta   90.00
_cell.angle_gamma   90.00
#
_symmetry.space_group_name_H-M   'P 1'
#
loop_
_entity.id
_entity.type
_entity.pdbx_description
1 polymer ?
#
loop_
_entity_poly.entity_id
_entity_poly.type
_entity_poly.pdbx_seq_one_letter_code
_entity_poly.pdbx_strand_id
1 'polypeptide(L)' 'MERKELVKLAIDAREKAYVPYSKFKVGAAIEMEDGTVFTGCNIEN' A
#
# COMPACT_ATOMS: atom_id res chain seq x y z
N MET A 1 -3.63 15.26 -1.66
CA MET A 1 -4.46 14.32 -2.43
C MET A 1 -5.73 14.04 -1.64
N GLU A 2 -6.84 13.65 -2.30
CA GLU A 2 -8.05 13.30 -1.54
C GLU A 2 -7.89 11.94 -0.85
N ARG A 3 -8.45 11.79 0.37
CA ARG A 3 -8.32 10.54 1.15
C ARG A 3 -8.73 9.30 0.33
N LYS A 4 -9.77 9.42 -0.50
CA LYS A 4 -10.26 8.31 -1.33
C LYS A 4 -9.22 7.84 -2.35
N GLU A 5 -8.41 8.75 -2.90
CA GLU A 5 -7.36 8.42 -3.87
C GLU A 5 -6.20 7.70 -3.17
N LEU A 6 -5.80 8.15 -1.98
CA LEU A 6 -4.79 7.44 -1.17
C LEU A 6 -5.26 6.05 -0.76
N VAL A 7 -6.52 5.88 -0.38
CA VAL A 7 -7.10 4.57 -0.08
C VAL A 7 -7.06 3.66 -1.31
N LYS A 8 -7.36 4.19 -2.51
CA LYS A 8 -7.27 3.42 -3.75
C LYS A 8 -5.83 2.96 -4.01
N LEU A 9 -4.85 3.86 -3.88
CA LEU A 9 -3.44 3.52 -4.05
C LEU A 9 -2.96 2.46 -3.05
N ALA A 10 -3.43 2.51 -1.81
CA ALA A 10 -3.14 1.48 -0.80
C ALA A 10 -3.74 0.12 -1.16
N ILE A 11 -4.98 0.10 -1.71
CA ILE A 11 -5.63 -1.12 -2.21
C ILE A 11 -4.86 -1.71 -3.40
N ASP A 12 -4.41 -0.87 -4.34
CA ASP A 12 -3.62 -1.31 -5.49
C ASP A 12 -2.24 -1.85 -5.06
N ALA A 13 -1.61 -1.22 -4.06
CA ALA A 13 -0.34 -1.67 -3.50
C ALA A 13 -0.44 -3.03 -2.80
N ARG A 14 -1.55 -3.27 -2.09
CA ARG A 14 -1.85 -4.54 -1.40
C ARG A 14 -1.73 -5.74 -2.32
N GLU A 15 -2.05 -5.62 -3.61
CA GLU A 15 -2.01 -6.74 -4.54
C GLU A 15 -0.61 -7.28 -4.81
N LYS A 16 0.43 -6.48 -4.53
CA LYS A 16 1.85 -6.83 -4.68
C LYS A 16 2.44 -7.53 -3.44
N ALA A 17 1.66 -7.71 -2.37
CA ALA A 17 2.14 -8.33 -1.13
C ALA A 17 2.68 -9.75 -1.35
N TYR A 18 3.86 -10.03 -0.81
CA TYR A 18 4.45 -11.37 -0.77
C TYR A 18 4.12 -12.02 0.59
N VAL A 19 3.07 -12.84 0.60
CA VAL A 19 2.50 -13.42 1.83
C VAL A 19 2.24 -14.93 1.70
N PRO A 20 3.26 -15.75 1.43
CA PRO A 20 3.08 -17.19 1.25
C PRO A 20 2.64 -17.92 2.53
N TYR A 21 2.84 -17.36 3.73
CA TYR A 21 2.52 -18.01 5.00
C TYR A 21 1.14 -17.60 5.50
N SER A 22 0.91 -16.30 5.79
CA SER A 22 -0.36 -15.85 6.38
C SER A 22 -1.52 -15.78 5.40
N LYS A 23 -1.23 -15.64 4.10
CA LYS A 23 -2.21 -15.31 3.04
C LYS A 23 -2.94 -13.98 3.28
N PHE A 24 -2.46 -13.15 4.20
CA PHE A 24 -3.10 -11.90 4.58
C PHE A 24 -2.39 -10.69 3.98
N LYS A 25 -2.93 -10.20 2.85
CA LYS A 25 -2.35 -9.06 2.13
C LYS A 25 -2.69 -7.73 2.83
N VAL A 26 -1.68 -6.89 3.05
CA VAL A 26 -1.78 -5.51 3.56
C VAL A 26 -1.10 -4.57 2.57
N GLY A 27 -1.71 -3.41 2.34
CA GLY A 27 -1.16 -2.34 1.51
C GLY A 27 -1.28 -0.98 2.20
N ALA A 28 -0.38 -0.08 1.86
CA ALA A 28 -0.31 1.28 2.39
C ALA A 28 0.06 2.27 1.29
N ALA A 29 -0.40 3.50 1.44
CA ALA A 29 0.01 4.65 0.65
C ALA A 29 0.24 5.83 1.60
N ILE A 30 1.30 6.60 1.36
CA ILE A 30 1.66 7.78 2.13
C ILE A 30 1.95 8.94 1.17
N GLU A 31 1.32 10.09 1.43
CA GLU A 31 1.59 11.35 0.75
C GLU A 31 2.54 12.18 1.61
N MET A 32 3.64 12.66 1.00
CA MET A 32 4.61 13.54 1.63
C MET A 32 4.17 15.02 1.49
N GLU A 33 4.81 15.91 2.25
CA GLU A 33 4.50 17.35 2.22
C GLU A 33 4.70 18.00 0.83
N ASP A 34 5.59 17.44 0.01
CA ASP A 34 5.86 17.90 -1.36
C ASP A 34 4.89 17.33 -2.41
N GLY A 35 3.91 16.53 -1.99
CA GLY A 35 2.93 15.87 -2.86
C GLY A 35 3.41 14.54 -3.46
N THR A 36 4.64 14.10 -3.18
CA THR A 36 5.11 12.78 -3.60
C THR A 36 4.34 11.68 -2.86
N VAL A 37 3.91 10.64 -3.59
CA VAL A 37 3.22 9.50 -3.00
C VAL A 37 4.07 8.25 -3.08
N PHE A 38 4.26 7.60 -1.94
CA PHE A 38 4.89 6.28 -1.85
C PHE A 38 3.83 5.23 -1.54
N THR A 39 4.01 4.04 -2.09
CA THR A 39 3.16 2.87 -1.82
C THR A 39 3.99 1.71 -1.30
N GLY A 40 3.38 0.86 -0.48
CA GLY A 40 4.03 -0.28 0.13
C GLY A 40 3.06 -1.41 0.45
N CYS A 41 3.60 -2.60 0.67
CA CYS A 41 2.86 -3.78 1.07
C CYS A 41 3.71 -4.64 2.02
N ASN A 42 3.07 -5.57 2.74
CA ASN A 42 3.79 -6.49 3.59
C ASN A 42 4.52 -7.58 2.77
N ILE A 43 5.72 -7.93 3.23
CA ILE A 43 6.59 -8.95 2.68
C ILE A 43 6.96 -9.89 3.83
N GLU A 44 6.69 -11.18 3.68
CA GLU A 44 7.12 -12.23 4.62
C GLU A 44 8.48 -12.82 4.21
N ASN A 45 9.10 -13.57 5.13
CA ASN A 45 10.41 -14.23 4.92
C ASN A 45 10.31 -15.74 5.12
#